data_AF-A0A523E1A7-F1
#
_entry.id   AF-A0A523E1A7-F1
#
_cell.length_a   1.000
_cell.length_b   1.000
_cell.length_c   1.000
_cell.angle_alpha   90.00
_cell.angle_beta   90.00
_cell.angle_gamma   90.00
#
_symmetry.space_group_name_H-M   'P 1'
#
loop_
_entity.id
_entity.type
_entity.pdbx_description
1 polymer ?
#
loop_
_entity_poly.entity_id
_entity_poly.type
_entity_poly.pdbx_seq_one_letter_code
_entity_poly.pdbx_strand_id
1 'polypeptide(L)'
;MDDLSSEWQRKGATLSDKTARKEYGLTQDEIGQAIEAGKLQYRWNSIHGNPFLRLIRSEVEAVVTKKHGGDYLKNQQTKTELASIKRELRRLKTQSTALEERKSTLLADLGK
;
A
#
# COMPACT_ATOMS: atom_id res chain seq x y z
N MET A 1 -27.70 -4.43 15.91
CA MET A 1 -27.40 -3.65 14.70
C MET A 1 -26.34 -2.60 15.04
N ASP A 2 -25.12 -3.04 15.39
CA ASP A 2 -24.00 -2.17 15.84
C ASP A 2 -22.64 -2.59 15.23
N ASP A 3 -22.61 -3.61 14.37
CA ASP A 3 -21.36 -4.22 13.89
C ASP A 3 -20.63 -3.39 12.84
N LEU A 4 -21.37 -2.59 12.06
CA LEU A 4 -20.78 -1.81 10.97
C LEU A 4 -19.86 -0.71 11.49
N SER A 5 -20.15 -0.09 12.63
CA SER A 5 -19.32 0.98 13.21
C SER A 5 -17.98 0.45 13.74
N SER A 6 -17.97 -0.78 14.25
CA SER A 6 -16.78 -1.47 14.76
C SER A 6 -15.73 -1.75 13.68
N GLU A 7 -16.16 -2.18 12.49
CA GLU A 7 -15.26 -2.46 11.36
C GLU A 7 -14.56 -1.18 10.85
N TRP A 8 -15.19 0.00 10.95
CA TRP A 8 -14.53 1.27 10.62
C TRP A 8 -13.52 1.74 11.68
N GLN A 9 -13.65 1.31 12.94
CA GLN A 9 -12.83 1.79 14.04
C GLN A 9 -11.64 0.87 14.36
N ARG A 10 -11.69 -0.38 13.88
CA ARG A 10 -10.61 -1.33 14.08
C ARG A 10 -9.33 -0.89 13.36
N LYS A 11 -8.21 -0.89 14.08
CA LYS A 11 -6.89 -0.51 13.55
C LYS A 11 -6.55 -1.39 12.35
N GLY A 12 -6.33 -0.76 11.19
CA GLY A 12 -6.00 -1.45 9.95
C GLY A 12 -7.18 -2.11 9.23
N ALA A 13 -8.42 -1.89 9.66
CA ALA A 13 -9.60 -2.43 8.98
C ALA A 13 -10.04 -1.59 7.76
N THR A 14 -9.50 -0.38 7.61
CA THR A 14 -9.84 0.51 6.49
C THR A 14 -8.61 0.95 5.71
N LEU A 15 -8.77 1.18 4.42
CA LEU A 15 -7.73 1.65 3.51
C LEU A 15 -8.27 2.71 2.56
N SER A 16 -7.40 3.48 1.92
CA SER A 16 -7.79 4.48 0.92
C SER A 16 -8.01 3.83 -0.45
N ASP A 17 -8.82 4.43 -1.33
CA ASP A 17 -8.93 4.03 -2.74
C ASP A 17 -7.58 3.96 -3.43
N LYS A 18 -6.68 4.91 -3.15
CA LYS A 18 -5.31 4.90 -3.68
C LYS A 18 -4.52 3.68 -3.21
N THR A 19 -4.68 3.30 -1.94
CA THR A 19 -4.09 2.08 -1.38
C THR A 19 -4.70 0.83 -2.00
N ALA A 20 -6.03 0.79 -2.17
CA ALA A 20 -6.74 -0.33 -2.81
C ALA A 20 -6.17 -0.60 -4.21
N ARG A 21 -6.00 0.47 -4.99
CA ARG A 21 -5.46 0.36 -6.35
C ARG A 21 -4.00 -0.08 -6.37
N LYS A 22 -3.19 0.41 -5.44
CA LYS A 22 -1.75 0.12 -5.39
C LYS A 22 -1.44 -1.28 -4.85
N GLU A 23 -2.07 -1.66 -3.75
CA GLU A 23 -1.79 -2.93 -3.05
C GLU A 23 -2.61 -4.10 -3.61
N TYR A 24 -3.87 -3.85 -3.98
CA TYR A 24 -4.80 -4.90 -4.42
C TYR A 24 -4.99 -4.92 -5.94
N GLY A 25 -4.38 -3.98 -6.66
CA GLY A 25 -4.45 -3.92 -8.12
C GLY A 25 -5.84 -3.60 -8.67
N LEU A 26 -6.76 -3.13 -7.82
CA LEU A 26 -8.08 -2.67 -8.27
C LEU A 26 -7.94 -1.43 -9.14
N THR A 27 -8.83 -1.28 -10.10
CA THR A 27 -9.02 -0.06 -10.87
C THR A 27 -10.07 0.83 -10.21
N GLN A 28 -10.07 2.12 -10.54
CA GLN A 28 -11.09 3.06 -10.06
C GLN A 28 -12.50 2.60 -10.46
N ASP A 29 -12.62 2.05 -11.67
CA ASP A 29 -13.88 1.56 -12.22
C ASP A 29 -14.41 0.36 -11.43
N GLU A 30 -13.54 -0.58 -11.08
CA GLU A 30 -13.92 -1.74 -10.25
C GLU A 30 -14.36 -1.34 -8.84
N ILE A 31 -13.74 -0.31 -8.26
CA ILE A 31 -14.18 0.26 -6.99
C ILE A 31 -15.58 0.88 -7.14
N GLY A 32 -15.80 1.66 -8.19
CA GLY A 32 -17.12 2.25 -8.50
C GLY A 32 -18.19 1.18 -8.68
N GLN A 33 -17.95 0.17 -9.52
CA GLN A 33 -18.86 -0.95 -9.74
C GLN A 33 -19.15 -1.74 -8.46
N ALA A 34 -18.16 -1.92 -7.59
CA ALA A 34 -18.35 -2.62 -6.31
C ALA A 34 -19.21 -1.80 -5.33
N ILE A 35 -19.05 -0.48 -5.32
CA ILE A 35 -19.87 0.46 -4.55
C ILE A 35 -21.31 0.44 -5.07
N GLU A 36 -21.50 0.56 -6.40
CA GLU A 36 -22.82 0.52 -7.04
C GLU A 36 -23.53 -0.82 -6.80
N ALA A 37 -22.78 -1.92 -6.82
CA ALA A 37 -23.30 -3.24 -6.51
C ALA A 37 -23.55 -3.49 -5.00
N GLY A 38 -23.29 -2.50 -4.13
CA GLY A 38 -23.45 -2.61 -2.69
C GLY A 38 -22.50 -3.60 -2.02
N LYS A 39 -21.43 -4.01 -2.71
CA LYS A 39 -20.41 -4.97 -2.21
C LYS A 39 -19.24 -4.30 -1.51
N LEU A 40 -19.13 -2.99 -1.64
CA LEU A 40 -18.07 -2.19 -1.07
C LEU A 40 -18.65 -0.93 -0.45
N GLN A 41 -18.50 -0.80 0.86
CA GLN A 41 -18.84 0.40 1.60
C GLN A 41 -17.71 1.42 1.49
N TYR A 42 -18.12 2.68 1.35
CA TYR A 42 -17.19 3.79 1.28
C TYR A 42 -17.62 4.92 2.21
N ARG A 43 -16.63 5.68 2.67
CA ARG A 43 -16.82 6.97 3.34
C ARG A 43 -15.92 8.00 2.71
N TRP A 44 -16.43 9.19 2.48
CA TRP A 44 -15.60 10.32 2.11
C TRP A 44 -14.75 10.77 3.28
N ASN A 45 -13.47 11.00 3.02
CA ASN A 45 -12.58 11.62 3.98
C ASN A 45 -11.56 12.53 3.27
N SER A 46 -10.89 13.38 4.03
CA SER A 46 -9.85 14.27 3.50
C SER A 46 -8.66 14.28 4.42
N ILE A 47 -7.47 14.04 3.87
CA ILE A 47 -6.20 14.20 4.58
C ILE A 47 -5.50 15.41 3.97
N HIS A 48 -5.27 16.44 4.78
CA HIS A 48 -4.61 17.69 4.37
C HIS A 48 -5.23 18.34 3.12
N GLY A 49 -6.56 18.29 2.97
CA GLY A 49 -7.27 18.86 1.82
C GLY A 49 -7.34 17.96 0.59
N ASN A 50 -6.70 16.79 0.61
CA ASN A 50 -6.80 15.80 -0.45
C ASN A 50 -7.96 14.83 -0.17
N PRO A 51 -9.06 14.89 -0.93
CA PRO A 51 -10.15 13.96 -0.76
C PRO A 51 -9.74 12.55 -1.16
N PHE A 52 -10.19 11.57 -0.39
CA PHE A 52 -10.02 10.16 -0.69
C PHE A 52 -11.23 9.36 -0.21
N LEU A 53 -11.44 8.22 -0.83
CA LEU A 53 -12.46 7.29 -0.38
C LEU A 53 -11.83 6.36 0.65
N ARG A 54 -12.42 6.31 1.84
CA ARG A 54 -12.10 5.34 2.86
C ARG A 54 -12.95 4.09 2.60
N LEU A 55 -12.29 2.95 2.42
CA LEU A 55 -12.86 1.67 2.07
C LEU A 55 -12.58 0.64 3.18
N ILE A 56 -13.44 -0.36 3.33
CA ILE A 56 -13.23 -1.47 4.27
C ILE A 56 -12.31 -2.53 3.61
N ARG A 57 -11.24 -2.92 4.30
CA ARG A 57 -10.22 -3.84 3.78
C ARG A 57 -10.78 -5.23 3.47
N SER A 58 -11.59 -5.78 4.36
CA SER A 58 -12.21 -7.12 4.19
C SER A 58 -13.13 -7.17 2.97
N GLU A 59 -13.90 -6.11 2.72
CA GLU A 59 -14.75 -5.99 1.53
C GLU A 59 -13.93 -5.85 0.24
N VAL A 60 -12.86 -5.05 0.28
CA VAL A 60 -11.91 -4.93 -0.84
C VAL A 60 -11.29 -6.30 -1.17
N GLU A 61 -10.84 -7.06 -0.19
CA GLU A 61 -10.31 -8.41 -0.37
C GLU A 61 -11.35 -9.37 -0.95
N ALA A 62 -12.60 -9.30 -0.49
CA ALA A 62 -13.69 -10.11 -1.02
C ALA A 62 -14.00 -9.76 -2.49
N VAL A 63 -14.01 -8.48 -2.85
CA VAL A 63 -14.21 -8.03 -4.24
C VAL A 63 -13.07 -8.52 -5.15
N VAL A 64 -11.83 -8.41 -4.70
CA VAL A 64 -10.65 -8.85 -5.47
C VAL A 64 -10.66 -10.36 -5.65
N THR A 65 -10.92 -11.11 -4.57
CA THR A 65 -10.99 -12.58 -4.60
C THR A 65 -12.08 -13.05 -5.55
N LYS A 66 -13.24 -12.37 -5.56
CA LYS A 66 -14.37 -12.70 -6.42
C LYS A 66 -14.14 -12.37 -7.89
N LYS A 67 -13.42 -11.28 -8.20
CA LYS A 67 -13.16 -10.85 -9.60
C LYS A 67 -11.95 -11.54 -10.22
N HIS A 68 -10.84 -11.61 -9.50
CA HIS A 68 -9.54 -12.02 -10.05
C HIS A 68 -9.05 -13.38 -9.53
N GLY A 69 -9.76 -13.98 -8.56
CA GLY A 69 -9.34 -15.20 -7.89
C GLY A 69 -8.28 -14.97 -6.81
N GLY A 70 -8.12 -15.92 -5.89
CA GLY A 70 -7.19 -15.80 -4.76
C GLY A 70 -5.70 -15.76 -5.17
N ASP A 71 -5.36 -16.35 -6.32
CA ASP A 71 -3.99 -16.40 -6.81
C ASP A 71 -3.50 -15.05 -7.37
N TYR A 72 -4.41 -14.22 -7.90
CA TYR A 72 -4.08 -12.88 -8.35
C TYR A 72 -3.71 -11.96 -7.19
N LEU A 73 -4.45 -12.05 -6.07
CA LEU A 73 -4.18 -11.27 -4.87
C LEU A 73 -2.78 -11.57 -4.32
N LYS A 74 -2.45 -12.86 -4.17
CA LYS A 74 -1.13 -13.29 -3.68
C LYS A 74 -0.01 -12.79 -4.60
N ASN A 75 -0.15 -12.97 -5.91
CA ASN A 75 0.85 -12.52 -6.87
C ASN A 75 1.04 -10.99 -6.85
N GLN A 76 -0.03 -10.22 -6.68
CA GLN A 76 0.05 -8.77 -6.62
C GLN A 76 0.67 -8.27 -5.32
N GLN A 77 0.34 -8.91 -4.19
CA GLN A 77 1.00 -8.64 -2.90
C GLN A 77 2.49 -8.94 -2.98
N THR A 78 2.89 -10.10 -3.52
CA THR A 78 4.30 -10.48 -3.70
C THR A 78 5.04 -9.48 -4.62
N LYS A 79 4.42 -9.03 -5.72
CA LYS A 79 5.01 -8.01 -6.60
C LYS A 79 5.21 -6.68 -5.88
N THR A 80 4.24 -6.26 -5.08
CA THR A 80 4.29 -4.99 -4.33
C THR A 80 5.37 -5.03 -3.27
N GLU A 81 5.46 -6.13 -2.53
CA GLU A 81 6.50 -6.37 -1.54
C GLU A 81 7.89 -6.39 -2.19
N LEU A 82 8.05 -7.11 -3.31
CA LEU A 82 9.29 -7.16 -4.07
C LEU A 82 9.70 -5.76 -4.58
N ALA A 83 8.75 -4.94 -5.02
CA ALA A 83 9.03 -3.56 -5.41
C ALA A 83 9.47 -2.69 -4.23
N SER A 84 8.90 -2.91 -3.04
CA SER A 84 9.32 -2.24 -1.80
C SER A 84 10.74 -2.63 -1.43
N ILE A 85 11.04 -3.93 -1.38
CA ILE A 85 12.37 -4.46 -1.07
C ILE A 85 13.41 -3.93 -2.05
N LYS A 86 13.11 -3.90 -3.36
CA LYS A 86 14.02 -3.34 -4.37
C LYS A 86 14.34 -1.86 -4.13
N ARG A 87 13.36 -1.06 -3.69
CA ARG A 87 13.58 0.37 -3.36
C ARG A 87 14.47 0.52 -2.14
N GLU A 88 14.23 -0.30 -1.12
CA GLU A 88 15.01 -0.28 0.11
C GLU A 88 16.46 -0.73 -0.12
N LEU A 89 16.67 -1.79 -0.90
CA LEU A 89 18.00 -2.22 -1.33
C LEU A 89 18.76 -1.11 -2.05
N ARG A 90 18.09 -0.37 -2.96
CA ARG A 90 18.72 0.76 -3.67
C ARG A 90 19.12 1.87 -2.69
N ARG A 91 18.23 2.23 -1.76
CA ARG A 91 18.51 3.25 -0.74
C ARG A 91 19.71 2.87 0.13
N LEU A 92 19.72 1.65 0.65
CA LEU A 92 20.81 1.15 1.49
C LEU A 92 22.13 1.08 0.72
N LYS A 93 22.10 0.68 -0.55
CA LYS A 93 23.29 0.67 -1.40
C LYS A 93 23.89 2.07 -1.56
N THR A 94 23.07 3.08 -1.85
CA THR A 94 23.53 4.48 -1.93
C THR A 94 24.10 4.98 -0.60
N GLN A 95 23.50 4.59 0.52
CA GLN A 95 24.02 4.94 1.83
C GLN A 95 25.36 4.25 2.12
N SER A 96 25.53 2.98 1.72
CA SER A 96 26.79 2.24 1.85
C SER A 96 27.90 2.90 1.05
N THR A 97 27.66 3.24 -0.22
CA THR A 97 28.68 3.87 -1.06
C THR A 97 29.11 5.23 -0.52
N ALA A 98 28.16 6.04 -0.03
CA ALA A 98 28.47 7.33 0.60
C ALA A 98 29.32 7.16 1.88
N LEU A 99 29.08 6.11 2.66
CA LEU A 99 29.89 5.81 3.85
C LEU A 99 31.27 5.26 3.50
N GLU A 100 31.38 4.44 2.45
CA GLU A 100 32.66 3.94 1.94
C GLU A 100 33.56 5.06 1.39
N GLU A 101 32.97 6.01 0.66
CA GLU A 101 33.67 7.22 0.20
C GLU A 101 34.18 8.03 1.38
N ARG A 102 33.33 8.30 2.37
CA ARG A 102 33.71 9.06 3.58
C ARG A 102 34.77 8.33 4.42
N LYS A 103 34.72 7.00 4.47
CA LYS A 103 35.76 6.19 5.12
C LYS A 103 37.10 6.34 4.39
N SER A 104 37.07 6.31 3.05
CA SER A 104 38.28 6.41 2.23
C SER A 104 38.93 7.79 2.34
N THR A 105 38.15 8.88 2.37
CA THR A 105 38.68 10.22 2.60
C THR A 105 39.35 10.34 3.96
N LEU A 106 38.71 9.85 5.03
CA LEU A 106 39.29 9.88 6.37
C LEU A 106 40.57 9.03 6.50
N LEU A 107 40.62 7.88 5.82
CA LEU A 107 41.84 7.07 5.77
C LEU A 107 42.98 7.77 5.03
N ALA A 108 42.67 8.48 3.94
CA ALA A 108 43.68 9.27 3.21
C ALA A 108 44.20 10.44 4.05
N ASP A 109 43.33 11.08 4.85
CA ASP A 109 43.72 12.16 5.76
C ASP A 109 44.55 11.66 6.95
N LEU A 110 44.30 10.44 7.45
CA LEU A 110 45.07 9.78 8.52
C LEU A 110 46.44 9.27 8.07
N GLY A 111 46.64 9.06 6.77
CA GLY A 111 47.91 8.60 6.18
C GLY A 111 48.88 9.73 5.80
N LYS A 112 48.48 10.99 5.96
CA LYS A 112 49.35 12.17 5.89
C LYS A 112 49.91 12.53 7.26
#